data_AF-A0A7Y0DXH0-F1
#
_entry.id   AF-A0A7Y0DXH0-F1
#
_cell.length_a   1.000
_cell.length_b   1.000
_cell.length_c   1.000
_cell.angle_alpha   90.00
_cell.angle_beta   90.00
_cell.angle_gamma   90.00
#
_symmetry.space_group_name_H-M   'P 1'
#
loop_
_entity.id
_entity.type
_entity.pdbx_description
1 polymer ?
#
loop_
_entity_poly.entity_id
_entity_poly.type
_entity_poly.pdbx_seq_one_letter_code
_entity_poly.pdbx_strand_id
1 'polypeptide(L)'
;MSNIQPTPITLTVNGRKATVLATPRTQLAEVLRDQMNLTATHLACEQGVCGACTVRMNGRPVRSCLTFANSCDGAEIETLEGYDGDTLMDRLREAFNRNHALQCGFCTPGMLATSRDIVARLETPDEAVIRHELSGNLCRCTGYMGIVDSIRQVIEERNALGIAAEPAASFPEPDAAGFTPFEAEVTAAEKPEAGAAQGKTVIQDGWTVVSRRVTLDHAPDAVWDHFSDLNAVARCLPGAELTGHDAETFAGFVAVSFGPIKAKFEGEGHYTFDPATHTGRVEGRGKDRGGQSNVEGHMTYSVHPAESGDNSAVDVDFKFRIEGLLGQFNRPELVNGLVNHILAEFTANCDAVLSGGEVRESRGVSAWALLRSLIVSLFKK
;
A
#
# COMPACT_ATOMS: atom_id res chain seq x y z
N MET A 1 -8.05 9.98 -20.34
CA MET A 1 -6.70 10.17 -19.79
C MET A 1 -6.06 11.30 -20.57
N SER A 2 -5.87 12.47 -19.96
CA SER A 2 -5.29 13.62 -20.66
C SER A 2 -3.90 13.26 -21.19
N ASN A 3 -3.62 13.58 -22.45
CA ASN A 3 -2.30 13.42 -23.07
C ASN A 3 -1.32 14.37 -22.39
N ILE A 4 -0.65 13.90 -21.34
CA ILE A 4 0.43 14.66 -20.70
C ILE A 4 1.64 14.61 -21.65
N GLN A 5 1.95 15.75 -22.24
CA GLN A 5 3.11 15.89 -23.14
C GLN A 5 4.40 15.92 -22.32
N PRO A 6 5.45 15.17 -22.71
CA PRO A 6 6.78 15.29 -22.12
C PRO A 6 7.33 16.70 -22.35
N THR A 7 7.99 17.26 -21.33
CA THR A 7 8.69 18.55 -21.42
C THR A 7 10.20 18.33 -21.40
N PRO A 8 10.97 19.11 -22.18
CA PRO A 8 12.42 19.03 -22.12
C PRO A 8 12.95 19.60 -20.80
N ILE A 9 13.91 18.91 -20.20
CA ILE A 9 14.73 19.38 -19.07
C ILE A 9 16.20 19.22 -19.44
N THR A 10 17.07 20.04 -18.83
CA THR A 10 18.50 20.01 -19.05
C THR A 10 19.23 19.69 -17.75
N LEU A 11 20.07 18.66 -17.76
CA LEU A 11 20.87 18.22 -16.63
C LEU A 11 22.36 18.29 -16.98
N THR A 12 23.23 18.42 -15.99
CA THR A 12 24.65 18.10 -16.13
C THR A 12 24.90 16.77 -15.44
N VAL A 13 25.06 15.68 -16.19
CA VAL A 13 25.26 14.34 -15.63
C VAL A 13 26.71 13.91 -15.85
N ASN A 14 27.44 13.64 -14.76
CA ASN A 14 28.85 13.25 -14.80
C ASN A 14 29.70 14.25 -15.62
N GLY A 15 29.49 15.54 -15.40
CA GLY A 15 30.17 16.64 -16.11
C GLY A 15 29.70 16.88 -17.56
N ARG A 16 28.71 16.14 -18.06
CA ARG A 16 28.20 16.27 -19.43
C ARG A 16 26.77 16.81 -19.43
N LYS A 17 26.56 17.90 -20.17
CA LYS A 17 25.22 18.48 -20.36
C LYS A 17 24.36 17.57 -21.23
N ALA A 18 23.17 17.26 -20.78
CA ALA A 18 22.20 16.43 -21.48
C ALA A 18 20.80 17.04 -21.41
N THR A 19 20.06 16.99 -22.51
CA THR A 19 18.64 17.38 -22.56
C THR A 19 17.80 16.13 -22.76
N VAL A 20 16.82 15.92 -21.90
CA VAL A 20 15.93 14.75 -21.92
C VAL A 20 14.47 15.17 -21.84
N LEU A 21 13.57 14.30 -22.30
CA LEU A 21 12.13 14.52 -22.21
C LEU A 21 11.59 13.80 -20.96
N ALA A 22 10.90 14.55 -20.10
CA ALA A 22 10.31 14.03 -18.88
C ALA A 22 8.82 14.40 -18.80
N THR A 23 8.01 13.45 -18.35
CA THR A 23 6.64 13.75 -17.90
C THR A 23 6.67 14.07 -16.40
N PRO A 24 5.65 14.75 -15.84
CA PRO A 24 5.61 15.09 -14.41
C PRO A 24 5.76 13.91 -13.43
N ARG A 25 5.51 12.68 -13.89
CA ARG A 25 5.67 11.45 -13.09
C ARG A 25 7.02 10.76 -13.28
N THR A 26 7.83 11.19 -14.24
CA THR A 26 9.12 10.60 -14.56
C THR A 26 10.09 10.83 -13.41
N GLN A 27 10.63 9.75 -12.86
CA GLN A 27 11.62 9.81 -11.78
C GLN A 27 13.03 10.07 -12.35
N LEU A 28 13.92 10.66 -11.55
CA LEU A 28 15.32 10.83 -11.93
C LEU A 28 16.00 9.47 -12.18
N ALA A 29 15.66 8.44 -11.39
CA ALA A 29 16.19 7.09 -11.59
C ALA A 29 15.85 6.52 -12.98
N GLU A 30 14.63 6.75 -13.46
CA GLU A 30 14.17 6.35 -14.80
C GLU A 30 14.96 7.07 -15.89
N VAL A 31 15.17 8.39 -15.75
CA VAL A 31 16.00 9.17 -16.69
C VAL A 31 17.41 8.59 -16.78
N LEU A 32 18.07 8.39 -15.64
CA LEU A 32 19.45 7.90 -15.61
C LEU A 32 19.57 6.50 -16.20
N ARG A 33 18.69 5.57 -15.82
CA ARG A 33 18.76 4.17 -16.22
C ARG A 33 18.29 3.95 -17.65
N ASP A 34 17.12 4.46 -17.99
CA ASP A 34 16.38 4.01 -19.18
C ASP A 34 16.58 4.96 -20.36
N GLN A 35 16.79 6.26 -20.11
CA GLN A 35 17.06 7.23 -21.17
C GLN A 35 18.56 7.44 -21.41
N MET A 36 19.39 7.39 -20.35
CA MET A 36 20.83 7.64 -20.43
C MET A 36 21.70 6.38 -20.35
N ASN A 37 21.11 5.20 -20.08
CA ASN A 37 21.83 3.93 -19.92
C ASN A 37 22.91 3.94 -18.80
N LEU A 38 22.73 4.76 -17.76
CA LEU A 38 23.55 4.80 -16.55
C LEU A 38 22.94 3.84 -15.50
N THR A 39 23.14 2.55 -15.74
CA THR A 39 22.40 1.47 -15.05
C THR A 39 22.93 1.10 -13.67
N ALA A 40 24.03 1.69 -13.20
CA ALA A 40 24.53 1.46 -11.84
C ALA A 40 23.56 1.96 -10.77
N THR A 41 22.73 2.96 -11.08
CA THR A 41 21.64 3.37 -10.19
C THR A 41 20.60 2.27 -10.13
N HIS A 42 20.42 1.58 -8.99
CA HIS A 42 19.49 0.46 -8.87
C HIS A 42 18.16 0.86 -8.23
N LEU A 43 17.08 0.23 -8.68
CA LEU A 43 15.73 0.39 -8.13
C LEU A 43 15.29 -0.90 -7.42
N ALA A 44 14.81 -0.79 -6.18
CA ALA A 44 14.32 -1.92 -5.39
C ALA A 44 13.01 -1.61 -4.66
N CYS A 45 12.99 -0.59 -3.79
CA CYS A 45 11.79 -0.29 -3.00
C CYS A 45 10.91 0.80 -3.61
N GLU A 46 11.48 1.75 -4.36
CA GLU A 46 10.80 2.97 -4.87
C GLU A 46 10.03 3.80 -3.82
N GLN A 47 10.36 3.59 -2.54
CA GLN A 47 9.77 4.28 -1.39
C GLN A 47 10.82 5.08 -0.57
N GLY A 48 12.03 5.26 -1.12
CA GLY A 48 13.14 5.96 -0.44
C GLY A 48 13.85 5.19 0.68
N VAL A 49 13.38 3.99 1.02
CA VAL A 49 13.86 3.19 2.16
C VAL A 49 15.23 2.57 1.92
N CYS A 50 15.43 1.84 0.81
CA CYS A 50 16.60 0.97 0.65
C CYS A 50 17.92 1.65 0.29
N GLY A 51 17.86 2.84 -0.33
CA GLY A 51 19.05 3.58 -0.77
C GLY A 51 19.85 3.00 -1.95
N ALA A 52 19.38 1.93 -2.61
CA ALA A 52 20.05 1.42 -3.82
C ALA A 52 20.08 2.43 -4.98
N CYS A 53 19.16 3.41 -4.95
CA CYS A 53 19.00 4.46 -5.96
C CYS A 53 19.75 5.76 -5.62
N THR A 54 20.63 5.76 -4.61
CA THR A 54 21.34 6.96 -4.20
C THR A 54 22.30 7.44 -5.29
N VAL A 55 22.16 8.71 -5.66
CA VAL A 55 23.08 9.46 -6.54
C VAL A 55 23.44 10.77 -5.84
N ARG A 56 24.45 11.50 -6.30
CA ARG A 56 24.67 12.87 -5.83
C ARG A 56 23.97 13.87 -6.76
N MET A 57 23.23 14.81 -6.18
CA MET A 57 22.62 15.94 -6.88
C MET A 57 23.09 17.22 -6.22
N ASN A 58 23.72 18.12 -6.99
CA ASN A 58 24.31 19.37 -6.49
C ASN A 58 25.20 19.14 -5.26
N GLY A 59 26.07 18.13 -5.36
CA GLY A 59 27.02 17.74 -4.31
C GLY A 59 26.44 16.88 -3.16
N ARG A 60 25.17 16.45 -3.22
CA ARG A 60 24.49 15.81 -2.08
C ARG A 60 23.85 14.46 -2.40
N PRO A 61 23.96 13.45 -1.53
CA PRO A 61 23.25 12.19 -1.70
C PRO A 61 21.72 12.40 -1.72
N VAL A 62 21.05 11.90 -2.76
CA VAL A 62 19.58 11.97 -2.92
C VAL A 62 19.01 10.64 -3.40
N ARG A 63 17.74 10.38 -3.05
CA ARG A 63 17.00 9.24 -3.57
C ARG A 63 16.46 9.57 -4.95
N SER A 64 17.11 9.08 -6.00
CA SER A 64 16.65 9.32 -7.37
C SER A 64 15.26 8.73 -7.66
N CYS A 65 14.82 7.70 -6.92
CA CYS A 65 13.46 7.15 -7.03
C CYS A 65 12.35 8.06 -6.46
N LEU A 66 12.69 9.00 -5.59
CA LEU A 66 11.73 9.97 -5.01
C LEU A 66 11.94 11.39 -5.55
N THR A 67 12.79 11.55 -6.57
CA THR A 67 13.09 12.84 -7.18
C THR A 67 12.45 12.88 -8.56
N PHE A 68 11.53 13.80 -8.80
CA PHE A 68 10.95 13.99 -10.13
C PHE A 68 11.96 14.66 -11.06
N ALA A 69 12.11 14.11 -12.27
CA ALA A 69 13.05 14.63 -13.25
C ALA A 69 12.76 16.10 -13.61
N ASN A 70 11.48 16.48 -13.69
CA ASN A 70 11.06 17.86 -13.93
C ASN A 70 11.57 18.87 -12.89
N SER A 71 11.84 18.44 -11.66
CA SER A 71 12.38 19.28 -10.59
C SER A 71 13.91 19.38 -10.62
N CYS A 72 14.57 18.66 -11.54
CA CYS A 72 16.02 18.62 -11.66
C CYS A 72 16.55 19.54 -12.76
N ASP A 73 15.73 20.34 -13.44
CA ASP A 73 16.22 21.21 -14.51
C ASP A 73 17.34 22.15 -14.01
N GLY A 74 18.47 22.15 -14.73
CA GLY A 74 19.70 22.84 -14.36
C GLY A 74 20.57 22.14 -13.31
N ALA A 75 20.15 21.01 -12.73
CA ALA A 75 20.91 20.32 -11.68
C ALA A 75 22.15 19.58 -12.21
N GLU A 76 23.15 19.48 -11.35
CA GLU A 76 24.32 18.62 -11.53
C GLU A 76 24.10 17.28 -10.84
N ILE A 77 24.24 16.18 -11.58
CA ILE A 77 24.04 14.80 -11.12
C ILE A 77 25.33 14.02 -11.29
N GLU A 78 25.78 13.36 -10.22
CA GLU A 78 26.92 12.43 -10.25
C GLU A 78 26.42 11.02 -9.92
N THR A 79 26.65 10.08 -10.84
CA THR A 79 26.34 8.66 -10.69
C THR A 79 27.62 7.85 -10.49
N LEU A 80 27.49 6.55 -10.20
CA LEU A 80 28.67 5.69 -9.97
C LEU A 80 29.64 5.70 -11.17
N GLU A 81 29.09 5.76 -12.38
CA GLU A 81 29.81 5.81 -13.66
C GLU A 81 30.60 7.10 -13.87
N GLY A 82 30.32 8.16 -13.10
CA GLY A 82 30.99 9.46 -13.20
C GLY A 82 32.24 9.61 -12.34
N TYR A 83 32.53 8.67 -11.45
CA TYR A 83 33.63 8.80 -10.47
C TYR A 83 34.99 8.32 -10.97
N ASP A 84 35.17 8.11 -12.28
CA ASP A 84 36.48 7.75 -12.80
C ASP A 84 37.45 8.92 -12.60
N GLY A 85 38.53 8.67 -11.85
CA GLY A 85 39.50 9.69 -11.44
C GLY A 85 39.16 10.42 -10.13
N ASP A 86 38.05 10.08 -9.45
CA ASP A 86 37.80 10.54 -8.08
C ASP A 86 38.68 9.74 -7.11
N THR A 87 39.65 10.41 -6.50
CA THR A 87 40.65 9.77 -5.62
C THR A 87 40.06 9.14 -4.36
N LEU A 88 38.93 9.67 -3.83
CA LEU A 88 38.25 9.06 -2.70
C LEU A 88 37.46 7.82 -3.15
N MET A 89 36.82 7.88 -4.32
CA MET A 89 36.10 6.74 -4.87
C MET A 89 37.04 5.58 -5.20
N ASP A 90 38.22 5.86 -5.75
CA ASP A 90 39.21 4.83 -6.05
C ASP A 90 39.67 4.12 -4.76
N ARG A 91 39.96 4.88 -3.69
CA ARG A 91 40.26 4.32 -2.36
C ARG A 91 39.10 3.51 -1.79
N LEU A 92 37.87 4.00 -1.93
CA LEU A 92 36.67 3.28 -1.49
C LEU A 92 36.49 1.96 -2.25
N ARG A 93 36.65 1.95 -3.57
CA ARG A 93 36.56 0.73 -4.40
C ARG A 93 37.61 -0.30 -3.97
N GLU A 94 38.84 0.14 -3.73
CA GLU A 94 39.89 -0.74 -3.22
C GLU A 94 39.60 -1.27 -1.82
N ALA A 95 39.19 -0.41 -0.89
CA ALA A 95 38.85 -0.79 0.48
C ALA A 95 37.65 -1.75 0.50
N PHE A 96 36.61 -1.49 -0.30
CA PHE A 96 35.46 -2.37 -0.45
C PHE A 96 35.87 -3.77 -0.94
N ASN A 97 36.82 -3.83 -1.87
CA ASN A 97 37.38 -5.10 -2.34
C ASN A 97 38.16 -5.83 -1.23
N ARG A 98 39.10 -5.13 -0.56
CA ARG A 98 39.93 -5.71 0.51
C ARG A 98 39.11 -6.22 1.70
N ASN A 99 38.08 -5.49 2.09
CA ASN A 99 37.26 -5.78 3.27
C ASN A 99 35.99 -6.59 2.93
N HIS A 100 35.89 -7.12 1.71
CA HIS A 100 34.74 -7.94 1.29
C HIS A 100 33.38 -7.23 1.49
N ALA A 101 33.34 -5.93 1.19
CA ALA A 101 32.21 -5.04 1.44
C ALA A 101 31.06 -5.16 0.42
N LEU A 102 31.10 -6.17 -0.45
CA LEU A 102 30.03 -6.49 -1.41
C LEU A 102 29.95 -8.01 -1.64
N GLN A 103 28.76 -8.47 -2.01
CA GLN A 103 28.52 -9.85 -2.45
C GLN A 103 27.71 -9.86 -3.75
N CYS A 104 26.37 -9.73 -3.67
CA CYS A 104 25.52 -9.67 -4.87
C CYS A 104 25.72 -8.39 -5.70
N GLY A 105 26.38 -7.37 -5.16
CA GLY A 105 26.65 -6.09 -5.82
C GLY A 105 25.44 -5.15 -5.91
N PHE A 106 24.22 -5.58 -5.58
CA PHE A 106 23.01 -4.80 -5.84
C PHE A 106 22.95 -3.48 -5.05
N CYS A 107 23.29 -3.48 -3.76
CA CYS A 107 23.31 -2.24 -2.97
C CYS A 107 24.56 -1.39 -3.23
N THR A 108 25.59 -1.96 -3.87
CA THR A 108 26.95 -1.40 -3.88
C THR A 108 27.04 -0.02 -4.52
N PRO A 109 26.36 0.29 -5.65
CA PRO A 109 26.41 1.64 -6.23
C PRO A 109 25.90 2.73 -5.28
N GLY A 110 24.70 2.54 -4.72
CA GLY A 110 24.15 3.46 -3.72
C GLY A 110 25.00 3.51 -2.45
N MET A 111 25.57 2.37 -2.03
CA MET A 111 26.47 2.30 -0.87
C MET A 111 27.73 3.13 -1.09
N LEU A 112 28.39 2.99 -2.24
CA LEU A 112 29.59 3.76 -2.59
C LEU A 112 29.31 5.26 -2.70
N ALA A 113 28.17 5.65 -3.29
CA ALA A 113 27.76 7.06 -3.36
C ALA A 113 27.60 7.67 -1.95
N THR A 114 26.93 6.96 -1.04
CA THR A 114 26.80 7.39 0.36
C THR A 114 28.15 7.37 1.09
N SER A 115 28.97 6.32 0.91
CA SER A 115 30.29 6.21 1.53
C SER A 115 31.23 7.33 1.08
N ARG A 116 31.18 7.76 -0.19
CA ARG A 116 31.98 8.89 -0.68
C ARG A 116 31.61 10.19 0.01
N ASP A 117 30.32 10.44 0.26
CA ASP A 117 29.88 11.60 1.04
C ASP A 117 30.41 11.55 2.49
N ILE A 118 30.24 10.40 3.16
CA ILE A 118 30.72 10.19 4.54
C ILE A 118 32.23 10.43 4.64
N VAL A 119 33.00 9.78 3.75
CA VAL A 119 34.46 9.90 3.70
C VAL A 119 34.90 11.32 3.35
N ALA A 120 34.14 12.06 2.55
CA ALA A 120 34.49 13.44 2.23
C ALA A 120 34.28 14.38 3.42
N ARG A 121 33.21 14.20 4.21
CA ARG A 121 32.79 15.14 5.25
C ARG A 121 33.30 14.87 6.67
N LEU A 122 33.52 13.62 7.05
CA LEU A 122 33.80 13.29 8.45
C LEU A 122 35.30 13.19 8.71
N GLU A 123 35.78 13.75 9.82
CA GLU A 123 37.21 13.70 10.20
C GLU A 123 37.53 12.49 11.06
N THR A 124 36.91 12.35 12.23
CA THR A 124 37.23 11.30 13.20
C THR A 124 35.96 10.62 13.74
N PRO A 125 35.07 10.09 12.87
CA PRO A 125 33.86 9.43 13.34
C PRO A 125 34.21 8.10 14.02
N ASP A 126 33.49 7.79 15.10
CA ASP A 126 33.47 6.44 15.62
C ASP A 126 32.60 5.51 14.75
N GLU A 127 32.64 4.22 15.04
CA GLU A 127 31.85 3.22 14.32
C GLU A 127 30.34 3.51 14.37
N ALA A 128 29.83 4.00 15.50
CA ALA A 128 28.41 4.27 15.67
C ALA A 128 27.94 5.40 14.75
N VAL A 129 28.75 6.45 14.59
CA VAL A 129 28.51 7.55 13.66
C VAL A 129 28.51 7.04 12.21
N ILE A 130 29.49 6.23 11.81
CA ILE A 130 29.54 5.66 10.45
C ILE A 130 28.27 4.84 10.17
N ARG A 131 27.84 3.99 11.11
CA ARG A 131 26.61 3.20 10.97
C ARG A 131 25.36 4.06 10.89
N HIS A 132 25.31 5.15 11.65
CA HIS A 132 24.20 6.09 11.61
C HIS A 132 24.08 6.77 10.24
N GLU A 133 25.18 7.27 9.69
CA GLU A 133 25.22 7.91 8.37
C GLU A 133 24.89 6.91 7.23
N LEU A 134 25.27 5.63 7.40
CA LEU A 134 24.91 4.56 6.49
C LEU A 134 23.48 4.03 6.64
N SER A 135 22.73 4.45 7.66
CA SER A 135 21.43 3.84 7.99
C SER A 135 20.39 3.94 6.86
N GLY A 136 20.58 4.87 5.93
CA GLY A 136 19.80 4.98 4.70
C GLY A 136 20.11 3.93 3.63
N ASN A 137 21.13 3.09 3.76
CA ASN A 137 21.54 2.18 2.70
C ASN A 137 21.45 0.73 3.19
N LEU A 138 20.44 0.01 2.69
CA LEU A 138 20.17 -1.37 3.12
C LEU A 138 21.01 -2.38 2.33
N CYS A 139 21.66 -3.27 3.05
CA CYS A 139 22.36 -4.42 2.50
C CYS A 139 21.81 -5.71 3.10
N ARG A 140 21.45 -6.67 2.24
CA ARG A 140 20.94 -7.98 2.68
C ARG A 140 22.03 -9.06 2.81
N CYS A 141 23.22 -8.82 2.26
CA CYS A 141 24.22 -9.87 2.06
C CYS A 141 25.39 -9.79 3.06
N THR A 142 25.94 -8.59 3.31
CA THR A 142 27.26 -8.45 3.93
C THR A 142 27.24 -8.39 5.47
N GLY A 143 26.11 -8.06 6.08
CA GLY A 143 26.07 -7.76 7.52
C GLY A 143 26.80 -6.46 7.91
N TYR A 144 27.10 -5.59 6.93
CA TYR A 144 27.67 -4.23 7.08
C TYR A 144 29.12 -4.10 7.58
N MET A 145 29.69 -5.08 8.27
CA MET A 145 31.05 -4.96 8.86
C MET A 145 32.10 -4.48 7.85
N GLY A 146 32.26 -5.18 6.73
CA GLY A 146 33.24 -4.81 5.70
C GLY A 146 33.01 -3.44 5.08
N ILE A 147 31.76 -2.96 5.03
CA ILE A 147 31.41 -1.62 4.53
C ILE A 147 31.89 -0.56 5.53
N VAL A 148 31.58 -0.75 6.81
CA VAL A 148 32.00 0.14 7.89
C VAL A 148 33.53 0.19 7.99
N ASP A 149 34.20 -0.96 7.93
CA ASP A 149 35.66 -1.05 7.95
C ASP A 149 36.29 -0.34 6.76
N SER A 150 35.69 -0.44 5.57
CA SER A 150 36.15 0.27 4.38
C SER A 150 36.07 1.78 4.53
N ILE A 151 34.95 2.29 5.05
CA ILE A 151 34.78 3.74 5.28
C ILE A 151 35.80 4.24 6.30
N ARG A 152 35.94 3.54 7.44
CA ARG A 152 36.88 3.91 8.49
C ARG A 152 38.32 3.93 7.96
N GLN A 153 38.71 2.89 7.22
CA GLN A 153 40.01 2.81 6.57
C GLN A 153 40.26 4.02 5.65
N VAL A 154 39.32 4.37 4.79
CA VAL A 154 39.53 5.47 3.83
C VAL A 154 39.58 6.83 4.52
N ILE A 155 38.82 7.05 5.60
CA ILE A 155 38.93 8.27 6.42
C ILE A 155 40.32 8.36 7.06
N GLU A 156 40.82 7.27 7.65
CA GLU A 156 42.17 7.21 8.23
C GLU A 156 43.24 7.51 7.17
N GLU A 157 43.14 6.90 5.99
CA GLU A 157 44.06 7.16 4.87
C GLU A 157 44.01 8.62 4.38
N ARG A 158 42.81 9.18 4.21
CA ARG A 158 42.60 10.57 3.80
C ARG A 158 43.24 11.54 4.81
N ASN A 159 43.02 11.31 6.10
CA ASN A 159 43.57 12.13 7.18
C ASN A 159 45.10 12.04 7.25
N ALA A 160 45.66 10.83 7.07
CA ALA A 160 47.11 10.64 7.04
C ALA A 160 47.79 11.39 5.88
N LEU A 161 47.06 11.66 4.79
CA LEU A 161 47.51 12.47 3.66
C LEU A 161 47.32 13.97 3.86
N GLY A 162 46.73 14.41 4.98
CA GLY A 162 46.45 15.81 5.25
C GLY A 162 45.35 16.42 4.35
N ILE A 163 44.50 15.59 3.74
CA ILE A 163 43.37 16.05 2.95
C ILE A 163 42.23 16.42 3.92
N ALA A 164 41.90 17.71 3.98
CA ALA A 164 40.85 18.23 4.85
C ALA A 164 39.45 17.73 4.45
N ALA A 165 38.56 17.63 5.43
CA ALA A 165 37.17 17.29 5.17
C ALA A 165 36.45 18.38 4.37
N GLU A 166 35.58 17.97 3.45
CA GLU A 166 34.69 18.85 2.71
C GLU A 166 33.57 19.35 3.65
N PRO A 167 33.24 20.65 3.61
CA PRO A 167 32.10 21.16 4.37
C PRO A 167 30.81 20.50 3.86
N ALA A 168 29.88 20.23 4.77
CA ALA A 168 28.57 19.72 4.37
C ALA A 168 27.88 20.73 3.47
N ALA A 169 27.43 20.27 2.30
CA ALA A 169 26.66 21.10 1.39
C ALA A 169 25.39 21.61 2.10
N SER A 170 25.19 22.92 2.08
CA SER A 170 24.01 23.56 2.67
C SER A 170 22.75 23.20 1.88
N PHE A 171 21.60 23.18 2.55
CA PHE A 171 20.33 23.29 1.84
C PHE A 171 20.22 24.74 1.34
N PRO A 172 19.78 24.98 0.09
CA PRO A 172 19.09 26.23 -0.17
C PRO A 172 17.98 26.31 0.88
N GLU A 173 17.92 27.39 1.65
CA GLU A 173 16.72 27.61 2.44
C GLU A 173 15.54 27.56 1.47
N PRO A 174 14.51 26.75 1.75
CA PRO A 174 13.33 26.75 0.90
C PRO A 174 12.86 28.19 0.80
N ASP A 175 12.59 28.66 -0.42
CA ASP A 175 12.11 30.01 -0.63
C ASP A 175 10.93 30.26 0.32
N ALA A 176 11.02 31.32 1.13
CA ALA A 176 10.02 31.61 2.16
C ALA A 176 8.63 31.86 1.55
N ALA A 177 8.58 32.10 0.24
CA ALA A 177 7.42 31.83 -0.59
C ALA A 177 7.14 30.31 -0.63
N GLY A 178 6.69 29.76 0.50
CA GLY A 178 6.14 28.42 0.55
C GLY A 178 5.01 28.26 -0.47
N PHE A 179 4.61 27.02 -0.70
CA PHE A 179 3.43 26.72 -1.52
C PHE A 179 2.27 27.63 -1.10
N THR A 180 1.84 28.51 -2.00
CA THR A 180 0.67 29.35 -1.77
C THR A 180 -0.53 28.40 -1.76
N PRO A 181 -1.22 28.21 -0.63
CA PRO A 181 -2.38 27.35 -0.61
C PRO A 181 -3.36 27.89 -1.65
N PHE A 182 -3.73 27.06 -2.61
CA PHE A 182 -4.87 27.37 -3.45
C PHE A 182 -6.13 26.94 -2.69
N GLU A 183 -7.19 27.74 -2.79
CA GLU A 183 -8.52 27.26 -2.44
C GLU A 183 -8.85 26.18 -3.46
N ALA A 184 -8.88 24.92 -3.02
CA ALA A 184 -9.36 23.85 -3.87
C ALA A 184 -10.80 24.20 -4.26
N GLU A 185 -11.06 24.38 -5.56
CA GLU A 185 -12.42 24.30 -6.08
C GLU A 185 -12.89 22.86 -5.90
N VAL A 186 -13.39 22.59 -4.69
CA VAL A 186 -14.21 21.42 -4.44
C VAL A 186 -15.52 21.74 -5.14
N THR A 187 -15.63 21.38 -6.42
CA THR A 187 -16.96 21.07 -6.97
C THR A 187 -17.53 20.07 -6.00
N ALA A 188 -18.55 20.47 -5.24
CA ALA A 188 -19.18 19.62 -4.25
C ALA A 188 -19.51 18.30 -4.93
N ALA A 189 -18.68 17.28 -4.69
CA ALA A 189 -19.05 15.93 -5.03
C ALA A 189 -20.33 15.71 -4.22
N GLU A 190 -21.39 15.32 -4.93
CA GLU A 190 -22.68 15.03 -4.33
C GLU A 190 -22.49 14.27 -3.02
N LYS A 191 -23.15 14.78 -1.98
CA LYS A 191 -23.30 14.15 -0.68
C LYS A 191 -23.49 12.64 -0.89
N PRO A 192 -22.68 11.75 -0.29
CA PRO A 192 -22.94 10.32 -0.41
C PRO A 192 -24.37 10.07 0.09
N GLU A 193 -25.17 9.40 -0.74
CA GLU A 193 -26.51 8.95 -0.42
C GLU A 193 -26.52 8.13 0.88
N ALA A 194 -27.69 8.09 1.53
CA ALA A 194 -27.94 7.28 2.72
C ALA A 194 -27.45 5.82 2.52
N GLY A 195 -26.81 5.25 3.55
CA GLY A 195 -26.33 3.85 3.52
C GLY A 195 -24.84 3.63 3.80
N ALA A 196 -24.07 4.66 4.19
CA ALA A 196 -22.66 4.46 4.55
C ALA A 196 -22.53 3.65 5.86
N ALA A 197 -22.17 2.38 5.74
CA ALA A 197 -21.89 1.50 6.88
C ALA A 197 -20.78 2.08 7.78
N GLN A 198 -21.07 2.27 9.07
CA GLN A 198 -20.10 2.74 10.06
C GLN A 198 -19.60 1.56 10.89
N GLY A 199 -18.28 1.46 11.14
CA GLY A 199 -17.76 0.48 12.08
C GLY A 199 -16.27 0.17 11.98
N LYS A 200 -15.81 -0.80 12.78
CA LYS A 200 -14.39 -1.16 12.98
C LYS A 200 -14.12 -2.59 12.51
N THR A 201 -12.91 -2.84 12.03
CA THR A 201 -12.41 -4.20 11.76
C THR A 201 -11.14 -4.41 12.56
N VAL A 202 -11.06 -5.53 13.30
CA VAL A 202 -9.97 -5.84 14.21
C VAL A 202 -9.59 -7.31 14.05
N ILE A 203 -8.31 -7.63 14.22
CA ILE A 203 -7.87 -9.02 14.37
C ILE A 203 -7.84 -9.35 15.87
N GLN A 204 -8.55 -10.39 16.27
CA GLN A 204 -8.59 -10.88 17.65
C GLN A 204 -8.51 -12.40 17.66
N ASP A 205 -7.54 -12.96 18.37
CA ASP A 205 -7.37 -14.42 18.55
C ASP A 205 -7.35 -15.23 17.23
N GLY A 206 -6.77 -14.65 16.17
CA GLY A 206 -6.70 -15.27 14.84
C GLY A 206 -7.97 -15.12 13.98
N TRP A 207 -9.00 -14.47 14.52
CA TRP A 207 -10.22 -14.10 13.80
C TRP A 207 -10.15 -12.67 13.32
N THR A 208 -10.68 -12.42 12.13
CA THR A 208 -11.01 -11.06 11.71
C THR A 208 -12.43 -10.78 12.12
N VAL A 209 -12.60 -9.81 13.01
CA VAL A 209 -13.89 -9.38 13.57
C VAL A 209 -14.28 -8.07 12.92
N VAL A 210 -15.51 -8.02 12.41
CA VAL A 210 -16.08 -6.89 11.71
C VAL A 210 -17.42 -6.54 12.36
N SER A 211 -17.50 -5.32 12.89
CA SER A 211 -18.74 -4.76 13.42
C SER A 211 -19.18 -3.62 12.54
N ARG A 212 -20.44 -3.64 12.08
CA ARG A 212 -21.01 -2.60 11.18
C ARG A 212 -22.45 -2.30 11.56
N ARG A 213 -22.80 -1.02 11.51
CA ARG A 213 -24.19 -0.55 11.53
C ARG A 213 -24.61 -0.13 10.13
N VAL A 214 -25.77 -0.60 9.70
CA VAL A 214 -26.43 -0.24 8.44
C VAL A 214 -27.82 0.30 8.74
N THR A 215 -28.29 1.27 7.96
CA THR A 215 -29.66 1.80 8.07
C THR A 215 -30.45 1.44 6.82
N LEU A 216 -31.69 0.99 6.98
CA LEU A 216 -32.62 0.70 5.89
C LEU A 216 -33.86 1.60 6.02
N ASP A 217 -34.37 2.10 4.90
CA ASP A 217 -35.51 3.06 4.87
C ASP A 217 -36.87 2.35 4.98
N HIS A 218 -36.95 1.40 5.93
CA HIS A 218 -38.08 0.51 6.14
C HIS A 218 -38.30 0.25 7.63
N ALA A 219 -39.56 0.00 8.00
CA ALA A 219 -39.95 -0.27 9.38
C ALA A 219 -39.20 -1.50 9.96
N PRO A 220 -38.79 -1.48 11.24
CA PRO A 220 -38.04 -2.57 11.86
C PRO A 220 -38.69 -3.95 11.72
N ASP A 221 -40.02 -4.05 11.80
CA ASP A 221 -40.73 -5.32 11.64
C ASP A 221 -40.62 -5.88 10.21
N ALA A 222 -40.75 -5.02 9.19
CA ALA A 222 -40.59 -5.43 7.79
C ALA A 222 -39.15 -5.86 7.48
N VAL A 223 -38.17 -5.16 8.07
CA VAL A 223 -36.76 -5.55 7.96
C VAL A 223 -36.48 -6.85 8.70
N TRP A 224 -37.05 -7.05 9.88
CA TRP A 224 -36.93 -8.31 10.61
C TRP A 224 -37.54 -9.49 9.85
N ASP A 225 -38.72 -9.33 9.27
CA ASP A 225 -39.36 -10.35 8.43
C ASP A 225 -38.48 -10.72 7.23
N HIS A 226 -37.83 -9.73 6.59
CA HIS A 226 -36.88 -9.98 5.51
C HIS A 226 -35.62 -10.69 6.00
N PHE A 227 -35.03 -10.25 7.12
CA PHE A 227 -33.78 -10.81 7.63
C PHE A 227 -33.96 -12.20 8.25
N SER A 228 -35.17 -12.56 8.67
CA SER A 228 -35.51 -13.91 9.15
C SER A 228 -35.90 -14.90 8.03
N ASP A 229 -35.96 -14.44 6.77
CA ASP A 229 -36.03 -15.31 5.59
C ASP A 229 -34.64 -15.49 4.98
N LEU A 230 -34.04 -16.65 5.23
CA LEU A 230 -32.69 -16.97 4.75
C LEU A 230 -32.60 -16.94 3.22
N ASN A 231 -33.66 -17.29 2.48
CA ASN A 231 -33.65 -17.20 1.01
C ASN A 231 -33.65 -15.74 0.55
N ALA A 232 -34.43 -14.88 1.22
CA ALA A 232 -34.48 -13.45 0.89
C ALA A 232 -33.13 -12.78 1.14
N VAL A 233 -32.51 -13.06 2.29
CA VAL A 233 -31.19 -12.53 2.64
C VAL A 233 -30.10 -13.03 1.69
N ALA A 234 -30.08 -14.34 1.38
CA ALA A 234 -29.06 -14.91 0.51
C ALA A 234 -29.11 -14.34 -0.91
N ARG A 235 -30.31 -14.03 -1.44
CA ARG A 235 -30.47 -13.37 -2.75
C ARG A 235 -29.90 -11.96 -2.77
N CYS A 236 -29.93 -11.25 -1.65
CA CYS A 236 -29.38 -9.91 -1.55
C CYS A 236 -27.84 -9.92 -1.42
N LEU A 237 -27.24 -11.04 -1.02
CA LEU A 237 -25.81 -11.16 -0.72
C LEU A 237 -24.98 -11.46 -1.99
N PRO A 238 -24.10 -10.55 -2.43
CA PRO A 238 -23.31 -10.72 -3.65
C PRO A 238 -22.44 -11.99 -3.64
N GLY A 239 -22.60 -12.81 -4.68
CA GLY A 239 -21.81 -14.02 -4.87
C GLY A 239 -22.20 -15.21 -3.97
N ALA A 240 -23.20 -15.04 -3.09
CA ALA A 240 -23.74 -16.13 -2.29
C ALA A 240 -24.91 -16.81 -2.99
N GLU A 241 -25.00 -18.13 -2.84
CA GLU A 241 -26.13 -18.92 -3.33
C GLU A 241 -26.41 -20.07 -2.36
N LEU A 242 -27.68 -20.23 -1.97
CA LEU A 242 -28.13 -21.38 -1.20
C LEU A 242 -28.44 -22.53 -2.15
N THR A 243 -27.86 -23.69 -1.88
CA THR A 243 -28.19 -24.95 -2.57
C THR A 243 -29.28 -25.73 -1.82
N GLY A 244 -29.50 -25.42 -0.55
CA GLY A 244 -30.59 -25.97 0.26
C GLY A 244 -30.56 -25.45 1.69
N HIS A 245 -31.70 -25.45 2.38
CA HIS A 245 -31.78 -25.18 3.81
C HIS A 245 -33.00 -25.88 4.41
N ASP A 246 -32.97 -26.08 5.72
CA ASP A 246 -34.10 -26.51 6.55
C ASP A 246 -34.25 -25.55 7.74
N ALA A 247 -35.02 -25.92 8.76
CA ALA A 247 -35.34 -25.02 9.88
C ALA A 247 -34.12 -24.52 10.68
N GLU A 248 -33.00 -25.25 10.68
CA GLU A 248 -31.82 -24.93 11.51
C GLU A 248 -30.52 -24.91 10.71
N THR A 249 -30.49 -25.48 9.50
CA THR A 249 -29.28 -25.70 8.73
C THR A 249 -29.39 -25.17 7.30
N PHE A 250 -28.24 -24.84 6.71
CA PHE A 250 -28.15 -24.44 5.31
C PHE A 250 -26.89 -25.01 4.65
N ALA A 251 -26.97 -25.18 3.33
CA ALA A 251 -25.85 -25.51 2.46
C ALA A 251 -25.85 -24.57 1.26
N GLY A 252 -24.66 -24.20 0.80
CA GLY A 252 -24.52 -23.28 -0.32
C GLY A 252 -23.08 -22.99 -0.67
N PHE A 253 -22.88 -21.89 -1.38
CA PHE A 253 -21.55 -21.40 -1.69
C PHE A 253 -21.47 -19.88 -1.69
N VAL A 254 -20.25 -19.38 -1.52
CA VAL A 254 -19.92 -17.97 -1.69
C VAL A 254 -18.74 -17.84 -2.66
N ALA A 255 -18.95 -17.11 -3.74
CA ALA A 255 -17.93 -16.77 -4.73
C ALA A 255 -17.40 -15.35 -4.49
N VAL A 256 -16.11 -15.24 -4.24
CA VAL A 256 -15.40 -13.97 -4.03
C VAL A 256 -14.26 -13.82 -5.03
N SER A 257 -14.04 -12.60 -5.50
CA SER A 257 -12.93 -12.27 -6.40
C SER A 257 -12.05 -11.19 -5.79
N PHE A 258 -10.75 -11.48 -5.72
CA PHE A 258 -9.70 -10.58 -5.24
C PHE A 258 -8.71 -10.32 -6.38
N GLY A 259 -8.95 -9.27 -7.17
CA GLY A 259 -8.10 -8.99 -8.33
C GLY A 259 -8.16 -10.15 -9.35
N PRO A 260 -7.02 -10.76 -9.72
CA PRO A 260 -6.99 -11.91 -10.62
C PRO A 260 -7.42 -13.24 -9.96
N ILE A 261 -7.56 -13.28 -8.63
CA ILE A 261 -7.86 -14.49 -7.89
C ILE A 261 -9.38 -14.63 -7.73
N LYS A 262 -9.92 -15.77 -8.14
CA LYS A 262 -11.33 -16.14 -7.93
C LYS A 262 -11.37 -17.33 -6.97
N ALA A 263 -12.12 -17.19 -5.88
CA ALA A 263 -12.34 -18.27 -4.92
C ALA A 263 -13.84 -18.54 -4.82
N LYS A 264 -14.20 -19.82 -4.76
CA LYS A 264 -15.56 -20.28 -4.50
C LYS A 264 -15.49 -21.22 -3.30
N PHE A 265 -16.09 -20.81 -2.19
CA PHE A 265 -16.17 -21.60 -0.98
C PHE A 265 -17.52 -22.31 -0.93
N GLU A 266 -17.50 -23.63 -0.98
CA GLU A 266 -18.69 -24.47 -0.84
C GLU A 266 -18.75 -24.97 0.60
N GLY A 267 -19.92 -24.88 1.23
CA GLY A 267 -20.02 -25.07 2.67
C GLY A 267 -21.44 -25.26 3.18
N GLU A 268 -21.50 -25.50 4.48
CA GLU A 268 -22.71 -25.72 5.26
C GLU A 268 -22.63 -24.97 6.58
N GLY A 269 -23.78 -24.76 7.20
CA GLY A 269 -23.88 -24.01 8.43
C GLY A 269 -25.21 -24.17 9.12
N HIS A 270 -25.32 -23.49 10.25
CA HIS A 270 -26.50 -23.45 11.09
C HIS A 270 -26.92 -22.02 11.31
N TYR A 271 -28.21 -21.81 11.56
CA TYR A 271 -28.73 -20.50 11.87
C TYR A 271 -29.84 -20.56 12.92
N THR A 272 -30.02 -19.47 13.64
CA THR A 272 -31.09 -19.32 14.63
C THR A 272 -31.61 -17.89 14.59
N PHE A 273 -32.91 -17.73 14.83
CA PHE A 273 -33.58 -16.43 14.92
C PHE A 273 -34.33 -16.36 16.24
N ASP A 274 -34.26 -15.20 16.91
CA ASP A 274 -35.06 -14.87 18.08
C ASP A 274 -35.98 -13.68 17.75
N PRO A 275 -37.26 -13.95 17.43
CA PRO A 275 -38.24 -12.91 17.13
C PRO A 275 -38.52 -11.98 18.31
N ALA A 276 -38.30 -12.38 19.56
CA ALA A 276 -38.57 -11.53 20.71
C ALA A 276 -37.56 -10.37 20.82
N THR A 277 -36.35 -10.58 20.31
CA THR A 277 -35.25 -9.60 20.38
C THR A 277 -34.84 -9.07 18.99
N HIS A 278 -35.47 -9.54 17.92
CA HIS A 278 -35.07 -9.31 16.53
C HIS A 278 -33.57 -9.59 16.32
N THR A 279 -33.09 -10.71 16.86
CA THR A 279 -31.70 -11.13 16.72
C THR A 279 -31.55 -12.40 15.90
N GLY A 280 -30.57 -12.44 15.01
CA GLY A 280 -30.23 -13.62 14.23
C GLY A 280 -28.77 -14.01 14.41
N ARG A 281 -28.50 -15.32 14.35
CA ARG A 281 -27.15 -15.87 14.38
C ARG A 281 -26.98 -16.86 13.23
N VAL A 282 -25.84 -16.79 12.56
CA VAL A 282 -25.49 -17.67 11.44
C VAL A 282 -24.05 -18.13 11.64
N GLU A 283 -23.82 -19.43 11.63
CA GLU A 283 -22.47 -20.02 11.71
C GLU A 283 -22.26 -20.95 10.53
N GLY A 284 -21.14 -20.82 9.82
CA GLY A 284 -20.87 -21.61 8.64
C GLY A 284 -19.40 -21.96 8.48
N ARG A 285 -19.16 -23.06 7.78
CA ARG A 285 -17.82 -23.51 7.37
C ARG A 285 -17.86 -23.93 5.91
N GLY A 286 -16.79 -23.63 5.19
CA GLY A 286 -16.66 -23.98 3.78
C GLY A 286 -15.23 -24.26 3.36
N LYS A 287 -15.09 -24.88 2.20
CA LYS A 287 -13.81 -25.16 1.56
C LYS A 287 -13.79 -24.60 0.15
N ASP A 288 -12.64 -24.11 -0.28
CA ASP A 288 -12.50 -23.71 -1.66
C ASP A 288 -12.53 -24.95 -2.59
N ARG A 289 -12.94 -24.77 -3.84
CA ARG A 289 -13.01 -25.88 -4.83
C ARG A 289 -11.67 -26.58 -5.07
N GLY A 290 -10.54 -25.94 -4.76
CA GLY A 290 -9.20 -26.55 -4.80
C GLY A 290 -8.82 -27.33 -3.54
N GLY A 291 -9.60 -27.22 -2.45
CA GLY A 291 -9.35 -27.86 -1.16
C GLY A 291 -8.11 -27.35 -0.42
N GLN A 292 -7.53 -26.25 -0.88
CA GLN A 292 -6.29 -25.67 -0.35
C GLN A 292 -6.55 -24.56 0.67
N SER A 293 -7.80 -24.19 0.90
CA SER A 293 -8.22 -23.21 1.88
C SER A 293 -9.56 -23.57 2.52
N ASN A 294 -9.65 -23.32 3.82
CA ASN A 294 -10.88 -23.47 4.61
C ASN A 294 -11.32 -22.10 5.10
N VAL A 295 -12.63 -21.87 5.17
CA VAL A 295 -13.23 -20.69 5.77
C VAL A 295 -14.18 -21.10 6.87
N GLU A 296 -14.14 -20.35 7.97
CA GLU A 296 -15.09 -20.45 9.07
C GLU A 296 -15.60 -19.03 9.38
N GLY A 297 -16.90 -18.87 9.55
CA GLY A 297 -17.52 -17.57 9.79
C GLY A 297 -18.70 -17.66 10.75
N HIS A 298 -18.78 -16.71 11.69
CA HIS A 298 -19.88 -16.55 12.64
C HIS A 298 -20.42 -15.14 12.52
N MET A 299 -21.72 -15.00 12.26
CA MET A 299 -22.44 -13.74 12.15
C MET A 299 -23.50 -13.67 13.24
N THR A 300 -23.62 -12.51 13.87
CA THR A 300 -24.77 -12.13 14.68
C THR A 300 -25.27 -10.80 14.16
N TYR A 301 -26.59 -10.61 14.11
CA TYR A 301 -27.17 -9.32 13.81
C TYR A 301 -28.39 -9.03 14.68
N SER A 302 -28.72 -7.75 14.80
CA SER A 302 -29.93 -7.28 15.47
C SER A 302 -30.59 -6.16 14.68
N VAL A 303 -31.93 -6.17 14.61
CA VAL A 303 -32.72 -5.12 13.96
C VAL A 303 -33.43 -4.29 15.02
N HIS A 304 -33.28 -2.97 14.96
CA HIS A 304 -33.90 -2.04 15.90
C HIS A 304 -34.29 -0.72 15.20
N PRO A 305 -35.16 0.11 15.81
CA PRO A 305 -35.47 1.44 15.28
C PRO A 305 -34.22 2.32 15.14
N ALA A 306 -34.13 3.08 14.06
CA ALA A 306 -33.08 4.08 13.88
C ALA A 306 -33.28 5.30 14.81
N GLU A 307 -32.23 6.10 15.03
CA GLU A 307 -32.26 7.26 15.93
C GLU A 307 -33.21 8.39 15.48
N SER A 308 -33.64 8.41 14.20
CA SER A 308 -34.61 9.37 13.67
C SER A 308 -35.43 8.78 12.52
N GLY A 309 -36.76 8.90 12.60
CA GLY A 309 -37.71 8.44 11.57
C GLY A 309 -38.29 7.05 11.83
N ASP A 310 -39.07 6.53 10.88
CA ASP A 310 -39.66 5.19 10.92
C ASP A 310 -38.71 4.11 10.34
N ASN A 311 -37.41 4.43 10.29
CA ASN A 311 -36.38 3.65 9.65
C ASN A 311 -35.81 2.61 10.61
N SER A 312 -35.11 1.63 10.07
CA SER A 312 -34.46 0.58 10.86
C SER A 312 -32.95 0.69 10.80
N ALA A 313 -32.31 0.30 11.89
CA ALA A 313 -30.89 0.09 11.99
C ALA A 313 -30.64 -1.42 12.19
N VAL A 314 -29.65 -1.93 11.45
CA VAL A 314 -29.17 -3.30 11.54
C VAL A 314 -27.73 -3.26 12.01
N ASP A 315 -27.49 -3.73 13.22
CA ASP A 315 -26.14 -3.96 13.74
C ASP A 315 -25.71 -5.37 13.38
N VAL A 316 -24.60 -5.50 12.67
CA VAL A 316 -24.03 -6.77 12.20
C VAL A 316 -22.63 -6.94 12.78
N ASP A 317 -22.45 -8.01 13.54
CA ASP A 317 -21.17 -8.51 14.02
C ASP A 317 -20.83 -9.81 13.32
N PHE A 318 -19.80 -9.78 12.47
CA PHE A 318 -19.31 -10.95 11.77
C PHE A 318 -17.84 -11.18 12.08
N LYS A 319 -17.49 -12.40 12.46
CA LYS A 319 -16.10 -12.84 12.57
C LYS A 319 -15.83 -13.98 11.64
N PHE A 320 -14.68 -13.98 11.00
CA PHE A 320 -14.26 -15.08 10.15
C PHE A 320 -12.77 -15.35 10.24
N ARG A 321 -12.41 -16.54 9.79
CA ARG A 321 -11.03 -17.00 9.67
C ARG A 321 -10.89 -17.80 8.39
N ILE A 322 -9.82 -17.52 7.65
CA ILE A 322 -9.43 -18.26 6.46
C ILE A 322 -8.08 -18.91 6.74
N GLU A 323 -8.00 -20.22 6.55
CA GLU A 323 -6.78 -21.01 6.71
C GLU A 323 -6.36 -21.60 5.36
N GLY A 324 -5.06 -21.84 5.17
CA GLY A 324 -4.50 -22.33 3.92
C GLY A 324 -3.94 -21.24 3.00
N LEU A 325 -3.86 -21.50 1.69
CA LEU A 325 -3.20 -20.58 0.73
C LEU A 325 -3.86 -19.20 0.65
N LEU A 326 -5.16 -19.12 0.93
CA LEU A 326 -5.91 -17.87 0.97
C LEU A 326 -5.87 -17.19 2.35
N GLY A 327 -5.21 -17.76 3.37
CA GLY A 327 -5.08 -17.14 4.69
C GLY A 327 -4.33 -15.80 4.68
N GLN A 328 -3.49 -15.56 3.67
CA GLN A 328 -2.81 -14.26 3.46
C GLN A 328 -3.78 -13.10 3.19
N PHE A 329 -5.04 -13.37 2.85
CA PHE A 329 -6.08 -12.36 2.60
C PHE A 329 -6.76 -11.87 3.88
N ASN A 330 -6.37 -12.37 5.06
CA ASN A 330 -6.89 -11.93 6.36
C ASN A 330 -6.33 -10.55 6.82
N ARG A 331 -5.79 -9.75 5.89
CA ARG A 331 -5.22 -8.43 6.20
C ARG A 331 -6.34 -7.39 6.39
N PRO A 332 -6.36 -6.63 7.50
CA PRO A 332 -7.47 -5.74 7.84
C PRO A 332 -7.80 -4.73 6.75
N GLU A 333 -6.81 -4.22 6.04
CA GLU A 333 -6.99 -3.19 4.99
C GLU A 333 -7.71 -3.75 3.76
N LEU A 334 -7.37 -4.98 3.35
CA LEU A 334 -8.03 -5.67 2.23
C LEU A 334 -9.46 -6.09 2.62
N VAL A 335 -9.62 -6.59 3.84
CA VAL A 335 -10.92 -7.02 4.36
C VAL A 335 -11.89 -5.85 4.47
N ASN A 336 -11.44 -4.68 4.95
CA ASN A 336 -12.28 -3.49 5.04
C ASN A 336 -12.86 -3.07 3.68
N GLY A 337 -12.02 -3.04 2.64
CA GLY A 337 -12.46 -2.69 1.29
C GLY A 337 -13.50 -3.67 0.75
N LEU A 338 -13.29 -4.97 0.94
CA LEU A 338 -14.22 -6.01 0.51
C LEU A 338 -15.54 -5.96 1.28
N VAL A 339 -15.48 -5.90 2.61
CA VAL A 339 -16.68 -5.93 3.47
C VAL A 339 -17.55 -4.71 3.22
N ASN A 340 -16.96 -3.52 3.11
CA ASN A 340 -17.73 -2.31 2.82
C ASN A 340 -18.42 -2.38 1.45
N HIS A 341 -17.78 -3.00 0.45
CA HIS A 341 -18.38 -3.19 -0.86
C HIS A 341 -19.53 -4.20 -0.84
N ILE A 342 -19.33 -5.36 -0.21
CA ILE A 342 -20.38 -6.38 -0.05
C ILE A 342 -21.57 -5.79 0.70
N LEU A 343 -21.34 -5.08 1.81
CA LEU A 343 -22.40 -4.46 2.60
C LEU A 343 -23.15 -3.38 1.83
N ALA A 344 -22.47 -2.55 1.04
CA ALA A 344 -23.14 -1.54 0.23
C ALA A 344 -24.07 -2.16 -0.82
N GLU A 345 -23.62 -3.19 -1.53
CA GLU A 345 -24.45 -3.92 -2.49
C GLU A 345 -25.60 -4.66 -1.79
N PHE A 346 -25.31 -5.34 -0.68
CA PHE A 346 -26.30 -6.04 0.12
C PHE A 346 -27.43 -5.10 0.60
N THR A 347 -27.06 -3.95 1.17
CA THR A 347 -28.00 -2.94 1.65
C THR A 347 -28.89 -2.44 0.52
N ALA A 348 -28.30 -2.10 -0.63
CA ALA A 348 -29.04 -1.65 -1.80
C ALA A 348 -30.00 -2.72 -2.35
N ASN A 349 -29.61 -4.00 -2.30
CA ASN A 349 -30.46 -5.11 -2.70
C ASN A 349 -31.61 -5.34 -1.70
N CYS A 350 -31.34 -5.25 -0.40
CA CYS A 350 -32.38 -5.34 0.64
C CYS A 350 -33.42 -4.22 0.48
N ASP A 351 -33.00 -2.96 0.34
CA ASP A 351 -33.91 -1.83 0.12
C ASP A 351 -34.74 -2.02 -1.17
N ALA A 352 -34.12 -2.50 -2.24
CA ALA A 352 -34.83 -2.78 -3.50
C ALA A 352 -35.90 -3.86 -3.33
N VAL A 353 -35.58 -4.98 -2.66
CA VAL A 353 -36.52 -6.08 -2.40
C VAL A 353 -37.64 -5.65 -1.46
N LEU A 354 -37.31 -4.94 -0.38
CA LEU A 354 -38.29 -4.42 0.58
C LEU A 354 -39.23 -3.38 -0.05
N SER A 355 -38.76 -2.66 -1.07
CA SER A 355 -39.57 -1.75 -1.89
C SER A 355 -40.38 -2.45 -3.00
N GLY A 356 -40.32 -3.79 -3.09
CA GLY A 356 -41.03 -4.57 -4.12
C GLY A 356 -40.34 -4.61 -5.49
N GLY A 357 -39.07 -4.23 -5.57
CA GLY A 357 -38.23 -4.28 -6.77
C GLY A 357 -37.43 -5.58 -6.91
N GLU A 358 -36.65 -5.67 -7.98
CA GLU A 358 -35.75 -6.81 -8.24
C GLU A 358 -34.33 -6.56 -7.72
N VAL A 359 -33.64 -7.63 -7.33
CA VAL A 359 -32.22 -7.61 -6.94
C VAL A 359 -31.38 -7.23 -8.16
N ARG A 360 -30.41 -6.32 -7.98
CA ARG A 360 -29.45 -6.01 -9.04
C ARG A 360 -28.52 -7.21 -9.21
N GLU A 361 -28.53 -7.80 -10.40
CA GLU A 361 -27.70 -8.96 -10.72
C GLU A 361 -26.22 -8.65 -10.45
N SER A 362 -25.65 -9.32 -9.45
CA SER A 362 -24.28 -9.13 -9.02
C SER A 362 -23.33 -9.66 -10.11
N ARG A 363 -22.74 -8.77 -10.90
CA ARG A 363 -21.50 -9.09 -11.62
C ARG A 363 -20.42 -9.22 -10.55
N GLY A 364 -20.26 -10.43 -10.01
CA GLY A 364 -19.51 -10.74 -8.79
C GLY A 364 -18.29 -9.84 -8.55
N VAL A 365 -18.12 -9.41 -7.30
CA VAL A 365 -17.13 -8.44 -6.79
C VAL A 365 -16.00 -8.15 -7.78
N SER A 366 -16.21 -7.16 -8.66
CA SER A 366 -15.20 -6.86 -9.67
C SER A 366 -13.98 -6.23 -9.00
N ALA A 367 -12.78 -6.66 -9.40
CA ALA A 367 -11.52 -6.06 -8.96
C ALA A 367 -11.50 -4.53 -9.12
N TRP A 368 -12.25 -4.00 -10.08
CA TRP A 368 -12.42 -2.58 -10.34
C TRP A 368 -13.26 -1.84 -9.30
N ALA A 369 -14.28 -2.47 -8.72
CA ALA A 369 -15.09 -1.87 -7.67
C ALA A 369 -14.32 -1.73 -6.34
N LEU A 370 -13.50 -2.74 -6.01
CA LEU A 370 -12.57 -2.71 -4.88
C LEU A 370 -11.42 -1.70 -5.08
N LEU A 371 -10.87 -1.64 -6.30
CA LEU A 371 -9.85 -0.66 -6.63
C LEU A 371 -10.42 0.77 -6.55
N ARG A 372 -11.67 0.99 -6.99
CA ARG A 372 -12.36 2.27 -6.89
C ARG A 372 -12.63 2.69 -5.44
N SER A 373 -13.03 1.77 -4.55
CA SER A 373 -13.28 2.10 -3.13
C SER A 373 -11.98 2.40 -2.37
N LEU A 374 -10.89 1.68 -2.66
CA LEU A 374 -9.55 1.96 -2.12
C LEU A 374 -8.99 3.28 -2.63
N ILE A 375 -9.18 3.58 -3.92
CA ILE A 375 -8.81 4.87 -4.53
C ILE A 375 -9.62 6.00 -3.87
N VAL A 376 -10.94 5.87 -3.73
CA VAL A 376 -11.80 6.89 -3.09
C VAL A 376 -11.46 7.10 -1.61
N SER A 377 -11.03 6.04 -0.89
CA SER A 377 -10.54 6.13 0.49
C SER A 377 -9.17 6.82 0.61
N LEU A 378 -8.31 6.70 -0.40
CA LEU A 378 -7.01 7.37 -0.45
C LEU A 378 -7.12 8.88 -0.76
N PHE A 379 -8.22 9.31 -1.37
CA PHE A 379 -8.51 10.71 -1.72
C PHE A 379 -9.43 11.44 -0.72
N LYS A 380 -9.78 10.81 0.41
CA LYS A 380 -10.66 11.39 1.47
C LYS A 380 -9.89 11.81 2.75
N LYS A 381 -8.58 12.04 2.67
CA LYS A 381 -7.81 12.66 3.76
C LYS A 381 -7.63 14.15 3.55
#